data_AF-A0A4Y4KI51-F1
#
_entry.id   AF-A0A4Y4KI51-F1
#
_cell.length_a   1.000
_cell.length_b   1.000
_cell.length_c   1.000
_cell.angle_alpha   90.00
_cell.angle_beta   90.00
_cell.angle_gamma   90.00
#
_symmetry.space_group_name_H-M   'P 1'
#
loop_
_entity.id
_entity.type
_entity.pdbx_description
1 polymer ?
#
loop_
_entity_poly.entity_id
_entity_poly.type
_entity_poly.pdbx_seq_one_letter_code
_entity_poly.pdbx_strand_id
1 'polypeptide(L)'
;MLLADRGYDHDKYRRLVWDQGIKPVIARRGVPHGSGLGVHRWVVERTIAWLHGFRRLRVRWERRDDIHEAFLGLATCLITYRHVQRLC
;
A
#
# COMPACT_ATOMS: atom_id res chain seq x y z
N MET A 1 -11.79 -9.54 3.04
CA MET A 1 -10.72 -10.39 2.47
C MET A 1 -9.40 -9.66 2.63
N LEU A 2 -8.34 -10.33 3.08
CA LEU A 2 -7.00 -9.77 3.28
C LEU A 2 -6.08 -10.29 2.19
N LEU A 3 -5.45 -9.38 1.43
CA LEU A 3 -4.38 -9.69 0.49
C LEU A 3 -3.04 -9.52 1.21
N ALA A 4 -2.22 -10.57 1.24
CA ALA A 4 -0.88 -10.49 1.84
C ALA A 4 0.17 -11.20 0.98
N ASP A 5 1.41 -10.75 1.16
CA ASP A 5 2.55 -11.30 0.45
C ASP A 5 2.85 -12.76 0.85
N ARG A 6 3.55 -13.48 -0.02
CA ARG A 6 4.06 -14.83 0.22
C ARG A 6 4.94 -14.94 1.46
N GLY A 7 5.58 -13.84 1.88
CA GLY A 7 6.26 -13.76 3.17
C GLY A 7 5.37 -14.17 4.35
N TYR A 8 4.06 -13.95 4.27
CA TYR A 8 3.08 -14.26 5.32
C TYR A 8 2.45 -15.66 5.19
N ASP A 9 2.98 -16.54 4.34
CA ASP A 9 2.42 -17.88 4.15
C ASP A 9 2.74 -18.82 5.32
N HIS A 10 2.06 -18.62 6.45
CA HIS A 10 2.06 -19.51 7.60
C HIS A 10 0.62 -19.81 7.99
N ASP A 11 0.31 -21.07 8.25
CA ASP A 11 -1.06 -21.49 8.58
C ASP A 11 -1.56 -20.83 9.87
N LYS A 12 -0.67 -20.49 10.81
CA LYS A 12 -0.99 -19.67 11.99
C LYS A 12 -1.71 -18.37 11.59
N TYR A 13 -1.16 -17.63 10.63
CA TYR A 13 -1.75 -16.35 10.20
C TYR A 13 -3.06 -16.55 9.46
N ARG A 14 -3.17 -17.60 8.63
CA ARG A 14 -4.44 -17.92 7.96
C ARG A 14 -5.57 -18.23 8.94
N ARG A 15 -5.27 -19.00 9.99
CA ARG A 15 -6.25 -19.32 11.05
C ARG A 15 -6.69 -18.08 11.80
N LEU A 16 -5.74 -17.23 12.23
CA LEU A 16 -6.05 -15.98 12.93
C LEU A 16 -6.92 -15.04 12.09
N VAL A 17 -6.62 -14.90 10.79
CA VAL A 17 -7.38 -14.03 9.89
C VAL A 17 -8.78 -14.58 9.62
N TRP A 18 -8.92 -15.91 9.51
CA TRP A 18 -10.21 -16.57 9.41
C TRP A 18 -11.06 -16.44 10.67
N ASP A 19 -10.46 -16.54 11.85
CA ASP A 19 -11.13 -16.38 13.15
C ASP A 19 -11.72 -14.98 13.32
N GLN A 20 -11.10 -13.97 12.70
CA GLN A 20 -11.63 -12.61 12.60
C GLN A 20 -12.70 -12.44 11.50
N GLY A 21 -13.17 -13.52 10.88
CA GLY A 21 -14.15 -13.49 9.80
C GLY A 21 -13.62 -12.97 8.46
N ILE A 22 -12.29 -12.85 8.31
CA ILE A 22 -11.67 -12.28 7.11
C ILE A 22 -11.12 -13.41 6.25
N LYS A 23 -11.49 -13.47 4.97
CA LYS A 23 -10.89 -14.42 4.02
C LYS A 23 -9.40 -14.09 3.78
N PRO A 24 -8.43 -14.97 4.11
CA PRO A 24 -7.02 -14.74 3.84
C PRO A 24 -6.65 -15.17 2.41
N VAL A 25 -6.26 -14.21 1.58
CA VAL A 25 -5.71 -14.44 0.23
C VAL A 25 -4.23 -14.12 0.27
N ILE A 26 -3.48 -15.13 0.69
CA ILE A 26 -2.03 -15.11 0.85
C ILE A 26 -1.45 -16.09 -0.18
N ALA A 27 -0.48 -15.65 -0.97
CA ALA A 27 0.19 -16.53 -1.92
C ALA A 27 0.95 -17.64 -1.19
N ARG A 28 0.84 -18.88 -1.67
CA ARG A 28 1.58 -20.02 -1.10
C ARG A 28 3.07 -19.94 -1.47
N ARG A 29 3.96 -20.31 -0.54
CA ARG A 29 5.41 -20.50 -0.78
C ARG A 29 5.64 -21.74 -1.64
N GLY A 30 6.67 -21.71 -2.49
CA GLY A 30 7.03 -22.84 -3.38
C GLY A 30 6.16 -23.01 -4.62
N VAL A 31 5.10 -22.20 -4.79
CA VAL A 31 4.22 -22.24 -5.96
C VAL A 31 4.67 -21.19 -6.99
N PRO A 32 4.59 -21.46 -8.31
CA PRO A 32 4.90 -20.47 -9.34
C PRO A 32 4.19 -19.14 -9.10
N HIS A 33 4.85 -18.03 -9.46
CA HIS A 33 4.26 -16.70 -9.36
C HIS A 33 3.09 -16.59 -10.35
N GLY A 34 1.86 -16.55 -9.84
CA GLY A 34 0.73 -16.02 -10.60
C GLY A 34 0.74 -14.51 -10.53
N SER A 35 0.35 -13.84 -11.62
CA SER A 35 0.25 -12.36 -11.71
C SER A 35 -0.72 -11.72 -10.69
N GLY A 36 -1.44 -12.52 -9.90
CA GLY A 36 -2.63 -12.11 -9.14
C GLY A 36 -2.42 -10.99 -8.12
N LEU A 37 -1.40 -11.06 -7.25
CA LEU A 37 -1.21 -10.03 -6.21
C LEU A 37 -0.79 -8.68 -6.79
N GLY A 38 0.00 -8.67 -7.88
CA GLY A 38 0.46 -7.44 -8.52
C GLY A 38 -0.68 -6.60 -9.08
N VAL A 39 -1.71 -7.23 -9.65
CA VAL A 39 -2.88 -6.54 -10.22
C VAL A 39 -3.64 -5.75 -9.15
N HIS A 40 -3.83 -6.35 -7.97
CA HIS A 40 -4.56 -5.70 -6.88
C HIS A 40 -3.70 -4.70 -6.11
N ARG A 41 -2.39 -4.96 -5.99
CA ARG A 41 -1.46 -4.14 -5.20
C ARG A 41 -0.94 -2.92 -5.98
N TRP A 42 -0.95 -2.97 -7.31
CA TRP A 42 -0.43 -1.90 -8.15
C TRP A 42 -1.03 -0.53 -7.84
N VAL A 43 -2.32 -0.46 -7.50
CA VAL A 43 -2.97 0.82 -7.14
C VAL A 43 -2.29 1.43 -5.90
N VAL A 44 -2.02 0.62 -4.88
CA VAL A 44 -1.37 1.05 -3.64
C VAL A 44 0.10 1.42 -3.89
N GLU A 45 0.83 0.55 -4.60
CA GLU A 45 2.24 0.79 -4.92
C GLU A 45 2.45 2.04 -5.76
N ARG A 46 1.57 2.28 -6.74
CA ARG A 46 1.56 3.51 -7.55
C ARG A 46 1.33 4.75 -6.69
N THR A 47 0.35 4.72 -5.78
CA THR A 47 0.08 5.85 -4.90
C THR A 47 1.26 6.13 -3.96
N ILE A 48 1.88 5.08 -3.41
CA ILE A 48 3.11 5.22 -2.60
C ILE A 48 4.25 5.82 -3.44
N ALA A 49 4.42 5.37 -4.68
CA ALA A 49 5.43 5.92 -5.58
C ALA A 49 5.23 7.42 -5.86
N TRP A 50 3.97 7.88 -6.00
CA TRP A 50 3.68 9.31 -6.14
C TRP A 50 4.07 10.11 -4.90
N LEU A 51 3.75 9.61 -3.70
CA LEU A 51 4.15 10.24 -2.44
C LEU A 51 5.67 10.29 -2.29
N HIS A 52 6.37 9.21 -2.66
CA HIS A 52 7.82 9.11 -2.61
C HIS A 52 8.52 9.98 -3.68
N GLY A 53 7.79 10.52 -4.65
CA GLY A 53 8.26 11.58 -5.53
C GLY A 53 8.59 12.88 -4.78
N PHE A 54 7.96 13.12 -3.63
CA PHE A 54 8.27 14.26 -2.78
C PHE A 54 9.40 13.91 -1.80
N ARG A 55 10.54 14.59 -1.90
CA ARG A 55 11.76 14.29 -1.12
C ARG A 55 11.52 14.16 0.40
N ARG A 56 10.67 15.00 1.00
CA ARG A 56 10.34 14.98 2.44
C ARG A 56 9.47 13.80 2.87
N LEU A 57 8.76 13.18 1.92
CA LEU A 57 7.94 11.99 2.18
C LEU A 57 8.66 10.70 1.81
N ARG A 58 9.62 10.74 0.86
CA ARG A 58 10.45 9.57 0.51
C ARG A 58 11.28 9.05 1.68
N VAL A 59 11.86 9.97 2.45
CA VAL A 59 12.58 9.67 3.68
C VAL A 59 11.99 10.55 4.76
N ARG A 60 11.51 9.94 5.83
CA ARG A 60 10.93 10.65 6.96
C ARG A 60 12.04 11.36 7.74
N TRP A 61 12.21 12.64 7.48
CA TRP A 61 13.10 13.52 8.25
C TRP A 61 12.38 14.20 9.42
N GLU A 62 11.05 14.30 9.35
CA GLU A 62 10.26 14.98 10.36
C GLU A 62 10.19 14.16 11.64
N ARG A 63 10.68 14.74 12.73
CA ARG A 63 10.65 14.12 14.06
C ARG A 63 9.23 14.03 14.62
N ARG A 64 8.39 15.03 14.35
CA ARG A 64 7.01 15.06 14.82
C ARG A 64 6.05 14.45 13.79
N ASP A 65 5.08 13.70 14.28
CA ASP A 65 4.09 13.01 13.43
C ASP A 65 3.12 14.00 12.77
N ASP A 66 2.71 15.06 13.47
CA ASP A 66 1.77 16.07 12.96
C ASP A 66 2.34 16.84 11.75
N ILE A 67 3.63 17.15 11.78
CA ILE A 67 4.32 17.77 10.64
C ILE A 67 4.37 16.81 9.45
N HIS A 68 4.65 15.53 9.70
CA HIS A 68 4.68 14.52 8.64
C HIS A 68 3.30 14.32 8.02
N GLU A 69 2.25 14.27 8.84
CA GLU A 69 0.86 14.19 8.42
C GLU A 69 0.44 15.40 7.58
N ALA A 70 0.83 16.61 7.97
CA ALA A 70 0.59 17.81 7.17
C ALA A 70 1.23 17.71 5.77
N PHE A 71 2.46 17.18 5.65
CA PHE A 71 3.07 16.93 4.34
C PHE A 71 2.34 15.87 3.51
N LEU A 72 1.84 14.80 4.14
CA LEU A 72 1.01 13.80 3.47
C LEU A 72 -0.27 14.43 2.91
N GLY A 73 -0.93 15.29 3.69
CA GLY A 73 -2.09 16.06 3.25
C GLY A 73 -1.78 16.95 2.05
N LEU A 74 -0.73 17.77 2.15
CA LEU A 74 -0.30 18.66 1.06
C LEU A 74 0.05 17.89 -0.23
N ALA A 75 0.78 16.78 -0.11
CA ALA A 75 1.11 15.95 -1.28
C ALA A 75 -0.13 15.37 -1.95
N THR A 76 -1.11 14.94 -1.15
CA THR A 76 -2.40 14.44 -1.66
C THR A 76 -3.16 15.53 -2.41
N CYS A 77 -3.23 16.76 -1.86
CA CYS A 77 -3.84 17.90 -2.55
C CYS A 77 -3.14 18.21 -3.88
N LEU A 78 -1.81 18.19 -3.93
CA LEU A 78 -1.06 18.44 -5.16
C LEU A 78 -1.26 17.35 -6.22
N ILE A 79 -1.26 16.08 -5.81
CA ILE A 79 -1.50 14.94 -6.71
C ILE A 79 -2.91 15.04 -7.31
N THR A 80 -3.92 15.23 -6.46
CA THR A 80 -5.33 15.34 -6.89
C THR A 80 -5.55 16.54 -7.81
N TYR A 81 -5.00 17.70 -7.47
CA TYR A 81 -5.05 18.89 -8.32
C TYR A 81 -4.46 18.63 -9.72
N ARG A 82 -3.28 18.01 -9.80
CA ARG A 82 -2.65 17.66 -11.09
C ARG A 82 -3.48 16.66 -11.89
N HIS A 83 -4.19 15.75 -11.25
CA HIS A 83 -5.10 14.83 -11.93
C HIS A 83 -6.32 15.56 -12.48
N VAL A 84 -6.94 16.44 -11.70
CA VAL A 84 -8.07 17.27 -12.16
C VAL A 84 -7.65 18.12 -13.36
N GLN A 85 -6.50 18.79 -13.29
CA GLN A 85 -5.98 19.60 -14.40
C GLN A 85 -5.67 18.81 -15.68
N ARG A 86 -5.47 17.50 -15.61
CA ARG A 86 -5.27 16.65 -16.80
C ARG A 86 -6.58 16.15 -17.40
N LEU A 87 -7.66 16.17 -16.62
CA LEU A 87 -8.98 15.69 -17.03
C LEU A 87 -9.84 16.82 -17.61
N CYS A 88 -9.57 18.07 -17.21
CA CYS A 88 -10.10 19.28 -17.83
C CYS A 88 -9.24 19.72 -19.02
#